data_AF-A0AAU4ZK96-F1
#
_entry.id   AF-A0AAU4ZK96-F1
#
_cell.length_a   1.000
_cell.length_b   1.000
_cell.length_c   1.000
_cell.angle_alpha   90.00
_cell.angle_beta   90.00
_cell.angle_gamma   90.00
#
_symmetry.space_group_name_H-M   'P 1'
#
loop_
_entity.id
_entity.type
_entity.pdbx_description
1 polymer ?
#
loop_
_entity_poly.entity_id
_entity_poly.type
_entity_poly.pdbx_seq_one_letter_code
_entity_poly.pdbx_strand_id
1 'polypeptide(L)'
;MNTPTREPLRFLVVSASGRADSLNTQLARLAAATIEADGSVADLATVKDFAVPDYDGDAEARNGIPLGAEHFKRRLEDADALVVVSPEYNASIPGVLKNLLDWVSRFRPQPFSDRQTLLMSASPSMVGGNRGLWALRVPLEHLGARVYPGMFSLARADTMLTTGGLLSDSYLQQRFDANVIDFVNLVEAATHYPRVKNAWAHQIGVCRHAHPAPGQTV
;
A
#
# COMPACT_ATOMS: atom_id res chain seq x y z
N MET A 1 -25.30 -11.07 -20.94
CA MET A 1 -25.02 -11.26 -19.50
C MET A 1 -24.52 -9.92 -18.99
N ASN A 2 -25.22 -9.29 -18.05
CA ASN A 2 -24.79 -8.01 -17.47
C ASN A 2 -23.65 -8.35 -16.51
N THR A 3 -22.40 -8.04 -16.85
CA THR A 3 -21.30 -8.09 -15.88
C THR A 3 -21.66 -7.06 -14.80
N PRO A 4 -21.78 -7.44 -13.51
CA PRO A 4 -22.01 -6.45 -12.47
C PRO A 4 -20.89 -5.40 -12.54
N THR A 5 -21.26 -4.13 -12.61
CA THR A 5 -20.31 -3.02 -12.57
C THR A 5 -19.63 -3.04 -11.20
N ARG A 6 -18.32 -3.32 -11.21
CA ARG A 6 -17.46 -3.31 -10.02
C ARG A 6 -17.53 -1.93 -9.36
N GLU A 7 -17.76 -1.86 -8.05
CA GLU A 7 -17.66 -0.59 -7.32
C GLU A 7 -16.20 -0.11 -7.34
N PRO A 8 -15.94 1.17 -7.63
CA PRO A 8 -14.58 1.70 -7.67
C PRO A 8 -13.89 1.55 -6.31
N LEU A 9 -12.77 0.84 -6.28
CA LEU A 9 -11.90 0.74 -5.11
C LEU A 9 -10.96 1.94 -5.03
N ARG A 10 -10.49 2.28 -3.84
CA ARG A 10 -9.54 3.37 -3.61
C ARG A 10 -8.19 2.83 -3.20
N PHE A 11 -7.14 3.23 -3.92
CA PHE A 11 -5.76 2.82 -3.64
C PHE A 11 -4.92 4.03 -3.25
N LEU A 12 -4.28 4.00 -2.07
CA LEU A 12 -3.22 4.94 -1.76
C LEU A 12 -1.93 4.45 -2.43
N VAL A 13 -1.41 5.20 -3.41
CA VAL A 13 -0.18 4.85 -4.13
C VAL A 13 0.94 5.79 -3.69
N VAL A 14 1.95 5.26 -2.99
CA VAL A 14 3.01 6.08 -2.38
C VAL A 14 4.35 5.80 -3.01
N SER A 15 4.95 6.83 -3.62
CA SER A 15 6.37 6.82 -3.95
C SER A 15 7.20 7.12 -2.70
N ALA A 16 8.03 6.16 -2.28
CA ALA A 16 8.91 6.30 -1.13
C ALA A 16 10.24 6.98 -1.45
N SER A 17 10.22 7.90 -2.42
CA SER A 17 11.38 8.66 -2.85
C SER A 17 11.16 10.16 -2.71
N GLY A 18 12.12 10.85 -2.11
CA GLY A 18 12.13 12.31 -2.03
C GLY A 18 12.76 13.02 -3.24
N ARG A 19 13.27 12.31 -4.24
CA ARG A 19 13.93 12.93 -5.41
C ARG A 19 12.88 13.44 -6.39
N ALA A 20 13.10 14.62 -6.99
CA ALA A 20 12.20 15.18 -8.01
C ALA A 20 12.10 14.23 -9.22
N ASP A 21 13.25 13.82 -9.77
CA ASP A 21 13.33 12.93 -10.92
C ASP A 21 13.40 11.45 -10.50
N SER A 22 12.53 11.03 -9.59
CA SER A 22 12.55 9.65 -9.10
C SER A 22 11.89 8.68 -10.09
N LEU A 23 12.65 7.66 -10.49
CA LEU A 23 12.14 6.51 -11.24
C LEU A 23 11.02 5.77 -10.49
N ASN A 24 11.04 5.81 -9.14
CA ASN A 24 9.98 5.22 -8.32
C ASN A 24 8.70 6.05 -8.37
N THR A 25 8.81 7.38 -8.47
CA THR A 25 7.65 8.25 -8.69
C THR A 25 7.07 8.03 -10.08
N GLN A 26 7.89 7.83 -11.11
CA GLN A 26 7.41 7.48 -12.45
C GLN A 26 6.70 6.11 -12.47
N LEU A 27 7.28 5.10 -11.83
CA LEU A 27 6.64 3.78 -11.71
C LEU A 27 5.34 3.83 -10.87
N ALA A 28 5.28 4.67 -9.83
CA ALA A 28 4.06 4.91 -9.07
C ALA A 28 2.95 5.57 -9.91
N ARG A 29 3.30 6.50 -10.80
CA ARG A 29 2.35 7.09 -11.75
C ARG A 29 1.82 6.06 -12.75
N LEU A 30 2.68 5.16 -13.24
CA LEU A 30 2.25 4.06 -14.10
C LEU A 30 1.30 3.12 -13.35
N ALA A 31 1.60 2.76 -12.10
CA ALA A 31 0.71 1.92 -11.30
C ALA A 31 -0.65 2.59 -11.06
N ALA A 32 -0.65 3.89 -10.74
CA ALA A 32 -1.88 4.67 -10.60
C ALA A 32 -2.70 4.67 -11.90
N ALA A 33 -2.07 4.91 -13.06
CA ALA A 33 -2.74 4.90 -14.35
C ALA A 33 -3.33 3.52 -14.69
N THR A 34 -2.63 2.42 -14.39
CA THR A 34 -3.16 1.07 -14.58
C THR A 34 -4.35 0.76 -13.67
N ILE A 35 -4.32 1.23 -12.42
CA ILE A 35 -5.45 1.11 -11.47
C ILE A 35 -6.67 1.91 -11.97
N GLU A 36 -6.45 3.12 -12.46
CA GLU A 36 -7.49 3.99 -13.01
C GLU A 36 -8.10 3.42 -14.30
N ALA A 37 -7.28 2.79 -15.15
CA ALA A 37 -7.75 2.12 -16.36
C ALA A 37 -8.65 0.90 -16.06
N ASP A 38 -8.51 0.26 -14.90
CA ASP A 38 -9.42 -0.80 -14.41
C ASP A 38 -10.73 -0.24 -13.83
N GLY A 39 -10.87 1.09 -13.71
CA GLY A 39 -12.06 1.76 -13.17
C GLY A 39 -12.03 1.99 -11.66
N SER A 40 -10.88 1.83 -11.02
CA SER A 40 -10.65 2.19 -9.61
C SER A 40 -10.05 3.60 -9.47
N VAL A 41 -9.91 4.09 -8.25
CA VAL A 41 -9.35 5.42 -7.95
C VAL A 41 -7.95 5.26 -7.36
N ALA A 42 -6.97 5.97 -7.92
CA ALA A 42 -5.61 6.03 -7.39
C ALA A 42 -5.35 7.38 -6.69
N ASP A 43 -5.14 7.33 -5.38
CA ASP A 43 -4.69 8.46 -4.57
C ASP A 43 -3.15 8.50 -4.54
N LEU A 44 -2.55 9.23 -5.48
CA LEU A 44 -1.10 9.29 -5.61
C LEU A 44 -0.45 10.23 -4.58
N ALA A 45 0.61 9.76 -3.92
CA ALA A 45 1.39 10.51 -2.96
C ALA A 45 2.90 10.23 -3.09
N THR A 46 3.68 11.07 -2.44
CA THR A 46 5.09 10.84 -2.15
C THR A 46 5.34 10.90 -0.65
N VAL A 47 6.42 10.29 -0.16
CA VAL A 47 6.83 10.42 1.25
C VAL A 47 7.06 11.86 1.71
N LYS A 48 7.24 12.82 0.78
CA LYS A 48 7.34 14.25 1.12
C LYS A 48 6.00 14.85 1.57
N ASP A 49 4.88 14.31 1.11
CA ASP A 49 3.54 14.75 1.52
C ASP A 49 3.23 14.37 2.98
N PHE A 50 4.09 13.54 3.56
CA PHE A 50 4.02 12.98 4.91
C PHE A 50 5.29 13.28 5.71
N ALA A 51 5.94 14.41 5.44
CA ALA A 51 7.17 14.80 6.13
C ALA A 51 6.96 14.82 7.66
N VAL A 52 7.87 14.17 8.37
CA VAL A 52 7.88 14.01 9.82
C VAL A 52 9.32 14.21 10.34
N PRO A 53 9.52 14.70 11.57
CA PRO A 53 10.84 14.71 12.20
C PRO A 53 11.36 13.27 12.39
N ASP A 54 12.63 13.10 12.69
CA ASP A 54 13.14 11.79 13.11
C ASP A 54 12.39 11.30 14.36
N TYR A 55 12.03 10.02 14.37
CA TYR A 55 11.28 9.44 15.47
C TYR A 55 12.14 9.43 16.74
N ASP A 56 11.57 10.02 17.78
CA ASP A 56 12.14 10.10 19.12
C ASP A 56 10.97 9.97 20.12
N GLY A 57 11.08 9.02 21.05
CA GLY A 57 10.01 8.73 22.02
C GLY A 57 9.76 9.87 23.02
N ASP A 58 10.77 10.67 23.34
CA ASP A 58 10.60 11.86 24.15
C ASP A 58 9.93 12.98 23.36
N ALA A 59 10.23 13.09 22.05
CA ALA A 59 9.52 14.01 21.16
C ALA A 59 8.03 13.64 21.04
N GLU A 60 7.69 12.36 20.92
CA GLU A 60 6.31 11.87 20.98
C GLU A 60 5.63 12.26 22.30
N ALA A 61 6.29 12.01 23.44
CA ALA A 61 5.73 12.32 24.75
C ALA A 61 5.48 13.82 24.95
N ARG A 62 6.36 14.69 24.41
CA ARG A 62 6.24 16.15 24.53
C ARG A 62 5.24 16.76 23.55
N ASN A 63 5.26 16.30 22.30
CA ASN A 63 4.60 17.00 21.18
C ASN A 63 3.47 16.20 20.54
N GLY A 64 3.28 14.94 20.92
CA GLY A 64 2.35 14.03 20.29
C GLY A 64 2.84 13.53 18.92
N ILE A 65 1.92 12.96 18.15
CA ILE A 65 2.20 12.43 16.82
C ILE A 65 2.19 13.58 15.79
N PRO A 66 3.19 13.69 14.90
CA PRO A 66 3.28 14.79 13.94
C PRO A 66 2.18 14.73 12.87
N LEU A 67 1.76 15.90 12.38
CA LEU A 67 0.73 16.06 11.35
C LEU A 67 1.00 15.26 10.06
N GLY A 68 2.26 15.07 9.68
CA GLY A 68 2.63 14.26 8.52
C GLY A 68 2.22 12.79 8.67
N ALA A 69 2.39 12.22 9.87
CA ALA A 69 1.95 10.86 10.17
C ALA A 69 0.42 10.77 10.28
N GLU A 70 -0.24 11.79 10.84
CA GLU A 70 -1.71 11.88 10.85
C GLU A 70 -2.29 11.98 9.43
N HIS A 71 -1.64 12.71 8.53
CA HIS A 71 -2.04 12.83 7.14
C HIS A 71 -1.90 11.49 6.40
N PHE A 72 -0.79 10.79 6.61
CA PHE A 72 -0.61 9.44 6.06
C PHE A 72 -1.69 8.48 6.59
N LYS A 73 -1.93 8.47 7.90
CA LYS A 73 -2.98 7.66 8.53
C LYS A 73 -4.34 7.91 7.87
N ARG A 74 -4.76 9.17 7.73
CA ARG A 74 -6.06 9.51 7.12
C ARG A 74 -6.18 8.97 5.70
N ARG A 75 -5.18 9.22 4.85
CA ARG A 75 -5.20 8.72 3.46
C ARG A 75 -5.16 7.20 3.38
N LEU A 76 -4.45 6.54 4.29
CA LEU A 76 -4.44 5.08 4.38
C LEU A 76 -5.80 4.54 4.86
N GLU A 77 -6.47 5.23 5.77
CA GLU A 77 -7.79 4.84 6.28
C GLU A 77 -8.89 5.01 5.23
N ASP A 78 -8.80 6.05 4.41
CA ASP A 78 -9.71 6.35 3.29
C ASP A 78 -9.52 5.44 2.07
N ALA A 79 -8.44 4.64 2.05
CA ALA A 79 -8.13 3.71 0.98
C ALA A 79 -8.52 2.27 1.33
N ASP A 80 -8.90 1.48 0.33
CA ASP A 80 -9.11 0.04 0.45
C ASP A 80 -7.77 -0.72 0.50
N ALA A 81 -6.75 -0.19 -0.18
CA ALA A 81 -5.44 -0.81 -0.30
C ALA A 81 -4.31 0.20 -0.45
N LEU A 82 -3.09 -0.27 -0.18
CA LEU A 82 -1.86 0.49 -0.26
C LEU A 82 -0.96 -0.06 -1.38
N VAL A 83 -0.33 0.81 -2.16
CA VAL A 83 0.76 0.46 -3.08
C VAL A 83 1.98 1.27 -2.65
N VAL A 84 3.08 0.61 -2.31
CA VAL A 84 4.34 1.29 -1.95
C VAL A 84 5.38 1.05 -3.03
N VAL A 85 5.81 2.13 -3.68
CA VAL A 85 6.89 2.10 -4.66
C VAL A 85 8.17 2.65 -4.03
N SER A 86 9.06 1.76 -3.61
CA SER A 86 10.23 2.11 -2.80
C SER A 86 11.56 1.92 -3.54
N PRO A 87 12.46 2.93 -3.53
CA PRO A 87 13.85 2.68 -3.88
C PRO A 87 14.53 1.77 -2.83
N GLU A 88 15.68 1.22 -3.21
CA GLU A 88 16.57 0.47 -2.32
C GLU A 88 17.80 1.34 -2.00
N TYR A 89 18.06 1.58 -0.72
CA TYR A 89 19.27 2.24 -0.24
C TYR A 89 20.09 1.26 0.61
N ASN A 90 21.30 0.96 0.17
CA ASN A 90 22.23 0.05 0.86
C ASN A 90 21.59 -1.30 1.23
N ALA A 91 20.94 -1.94 0.25
CA ALA A 91 20.23 -3.21 0.42
C ALA A 91 19.05 -3.19 1.43
N SER A 92 18.51 -2.00 1.73
CA SER A 92 17.37 -1.83 2.63
C SER A 92 16.43 -0.73 2.15
N ILE A 93 15.43 -0.43 2.98
CA ILE A 93 14.44 0.62 2.75
C ILE A 93 15.01 2.01 2.99
N PRO A 94 14.44 3.06 2.37
CA PRO A 94 14.83 4.44 2.64
C PRO A 94 14.58 4.82 4.10
N GLY A 95 15.53 5.52 4.72
CA GLY A 95 15.39 6.00 6.11
C GLY A 95 14.13 6.83 6.31
N VAL A 96 13.80 7.71 5.36
CA VAL A 96 12.56 8.52 5.39
C VAL A 96 11.29 7.67 5.40
N LEU A 97 11.28 6.54 4.70
CA LEU A 97 10.15 5.62 4.71
C LEU A 97 10.05 4.91 6.05
N LYS A 98 11.17 4.36 6.54
CA LYS A 98 11.20 3.69 7.84
C LYS A 98 10.76 4.62 8.97
N ASN A 99 11.24 5.86 8.96
CA ASN A 99 10.89 6.88 9.93
C ASN A 99 9.38 7.20 9.90
N LEU A 100 8.79 7.33 8.71
CA LEU A 100 7.34 7.49 8.57
C LEU A 100 6.58 6.27 9.13
N LEU A 101 7.02 5.05 8.83
CA LEU A 101 6.42 3.83 9.39
C LEU A 101 6.51 3.79 10.92
N ASP A 102 7.63 4.25 11.49
CA ASP A 102 7.83 4.31 12.94
C ASP A 102 6.86 5.28 13.62
N TRP A 103 6.64 6.47 13.04
CA TRP A 103 5.61 7.39 13.53
C TRP A 103 4.19 6.84 13.38
N VAL A 104 3.86 6.24 12.23
CA VAL A 104 2.51 5.67 12.02
C VAL A 104 2.28 4.45 12.91
N SER A 105 3.33 3.74 13.32
CA SER A 105 3.24 2.63 14.26
C SER A 105 2.69 3.02 15.64
N ARG A 106 2.70 4.32 15.97
CA ARG A 106 2.27 4.86 17.27
C ARG A 106 0.76 4.98 17.41
N PHE A 107 0.01 4.97 16.31
CA PHE A 107 -1.45 5.06 16.36
C PHE A 107 -2.11 3.78 16.91
N ARG A 108 -3.24 3.97 17.58
CA ARG A 108 -4.15 2.90 18.01
C ARG A 108 -5.59 3.32 17.64
N PRO A 109 -6.39 2.47 16.96
CA PRO A 109 -6.02 1.19 16.35
C PRO A 109 -4.92 1.34 15.29
N GLN A 110 -4.21 0.24 14.99
CA GLN A 110 -3.06 0.25 14.08
C GLN A 110 -3.53 0.45 12.62
N PRO A 111 -3.18 1.57 11.94
CA PRO A 111 -3.70 1.89 10.60
C PRO A 111 -3.37 0.87 9.49
N PHE A 112 -2.24 0.16 9.61
CA PHE A 112 -1.84 -0.88 8.65
C PHE A 112 -2.59 -2.21 8.80
N SER A 113 -3.32 -2.40 9.90
CA SER A 113 -3.98 -3.68 10.18
C SER A 113 -4.95 -4.06 9.06
N ASP A 114 -4.79 -5.28 8.55
CA ASP A 114 -5.57 -5.87 7.45
C ASP A 114 -5.47 -5.14 6.09
N ARG A 115 -4.60 -4.12 5.98
CA ARG A 115 -4.41 -3.36 4.73
C ARG A 115 -3.71 -4.21 3.68
N GLN A 116 -4.40 -4.48 2.58
CA GLN A 116 -3.81 -5.14 1.42
C GLN A 116 -2.75 -4.22 0.83
N THR A 117 -1.53 -4.74 0.64
CA THR A 117 -0.38 -3.91 0.26
C THR A 117 0.42 -4.51 -0.88
N LEU A 118 0.61 -3.78 -1.99
CA LEU A 118 1.51 -4.15 -3.09
C LEU A 118 2.84 -3.41 -2.97
N LEU A 119 3.95 -4.14 -3.14
CA LEU A 119 5.31 -3.58 -3.10
C LEU A 119 5.96 -3.56 -4.48
N MET A 120 6.55 -2.43 -4.83
CA MET A 120 7.19 -2.20 -6.12
C MET A 120 8.47 -1.39 -5.98
N SER A 121 9.43 -1.55 -6.88
CA SER A 121 10.66 -0.76 -6.90
C SER A 121 11.11 -0.47 -8.33
N ALA A 122 11.80 0.65 -8.51
CA ALA A 122 12.50 1.00 -9.73
C ALA A 122 13.95 1.39 -9.42
N SER A 123 14.90 0.83 -10.15
CA SER A 123 16.33 1.11 -10.00
C SER A 123 17.05 1.06 -11.35
N PRO A 124 18.09 1.89 -11.57
CA PRO A 124 18.97 1.73 -12.73
C PRO A 124 19.81 0.44 -12.68
N SER A 125 19.89 -0.20 -11.51
CA SER A 125 20.63 -1.46 -11.36
C SER A 125 19.93 -2.65 -12.03
N MET A 126 20.70 -3.73 -12.23
CA MET A 126 20.20 -5.01 -12.75
C MET A 126 19.23 -5.75 -11.81
N VAL A 127 19.20 -5.40 -10.52
CA VAL A 127 18.38 -6.09 -9.49
C VAL A 127 17.06 -5.36 -9.23
N GLY A 128 16.90 -4.13 -9.73
CA GLY A 128 15.65 -3.37 -9.67
C GLY A 128 15.22 -2.89 -8.28
N GLY A 129 16.04 -3.11 -7.24
CA GLY A 129 15.69 -2.77 -5.85
C GLY A 129 15.00 -3.88 -5.05
N ASN A 130 15.07 -5.13 -5.54
CA ASN A 130 14.37 -6.27 -4.94
C ASN A 130 14.74 -6.53 -3.47
N ARG A 131 15.98 -6.26 -3.02
CA ARG A 131 16.35 -6.50 -1.60
C ARG A 131 15.65 -5.49 -0.69
N GLY A 132 15.53 -4.25 -1.15
CA GLY A 132 14.73 -3.21 -0.50
C GLY A 132 13.27 -3.62 -0.31
N LEU A 133 12.66 -4.29 -1.30
CA LEU A 133 11.29 -4.79 -1.18
C LEU A 133 11.14 -5.88 -0.10
N TRP A 134 12.07 -6.84 -0.07
CA TRP A 134 12.09 -7.85 0.98
C TRP A 134 12.33 -7.25 2.37
N ALA A 135 13.20 -6.24 2.48
CA ALA A 135 13.41 -5.50 3.72
C ALA A 135 12.17 -4.70 4.16
N LEU A 136 11.39 -4.16 3.21
CA LEU A 136 10.16 -3.41 3.48
C LEU A 136 9.00 -4.28 3.95
N ARG A 137 8.93 -5.52 3.45
CA ARG A 137 7.87 -6.47 3.81
C ARG A 137 7.80 -6.71 5.31
N VAL A 138 8.95 -6.92 5.96
CA VAL A 138 9.04 -7.27 7.38
C VAL A 138 8.35 -6.25 8.30
N PRO A 139 8.68 -4.94 8.28
CA PRO A 139 8.02 -3.97 9.14
C PRO A 139 6.54 -3.78 8.79
N LEU A 140 6.14 -3.85 7.52
CA LEU A 140 4.72 -3.71 7.14
C LEU A 140 3.87 -4.88 7.66
N GLU A 141 4.34 -6.11 7.49
CA GLU A 141 3.66 -7.30 8.02
C GLU A 141 3.65 -7.31 9.55
N HIS A 142 4.73 -6.85 10.20
CA HIS A 142 4.76 -6.65 11.65
C HIS A 142 3.68 -5.66 12.14
N LEU A 143 3.42 -4.61 11.36
CA LEU A 143 2.35 -3.63 11.64
C LEU A 143 0.96 -4.14 11.22
N GLY A 144 0.84 -5.37 10.72
CA GLY A 144 -0.44 -6.02 10.41
C GLY A 144 -0.93 -5.83 8.98
N ALA A 145 -0.11 -5.26 8.09
CA ALA A 145 -0.43 -5.19 6.67
C ALA A 145 -0.41 -6.59 6.05
N ARG A 146 -1.29 -6.83 5.07
CA ARG A 146 -1.34 -8.06 4.28
C ARG A 146 -0.61 -7.80 2.97
N VAL A 147 0.68 -8.09 2.96
CA VAL A 147 1.52 -7.78 1.81
C VAL A 147 1.32 -8.83 0.72
N TYR A 148 0.88 -8.39 -0.46
CA TYR A 148 0.63 -9.21 -1.64
C TYR A 148 1.87 -10.05 -1.99
N PRO A 149 1.74 -11.36 -2.29
CA PRO A 149 2.90 -12.20 -2.61
C PRO A 149 3.66 -11.73 -3.86
N GLY A 150 2.94 -11.21 -4.86
CA GLY A 150 3.53 -10.59 -6.04
C GLY A 150 4.20 -9.26 -5.69
N MET A 151 5.45 -9.11 -6.11
CA MET A 151 6.18 -7.84 -6.04
C MET A 151 6.73 -7.51 -7.43
N PHE A 152 6.85 -6.22 -7.74
CA PHE A 152 7.38 -5.79 -9.04
C PHE A 152 8.67 -4.97 -8.87
N SER A 153 9.79 -5.53 -9.34
CA SER A 153 11.11 -4.89 -9.30
C SER A 153 11.57 -4.55 -10.72
N LEU A 154 11.58 -3.26 -11.06
CA LEU A 154 12.00 -2.76 -12.37
C LEU A 154 13.51 -2.52 -12.41
N ALA A 155 14.23 -3.43 -13.05
CA ALA A 155 15.66 -3.28 -13.36
C ALA A 155 15.89 -2.32 -14.53
N ARG A 156 17.04 -1.63 -14.55
CA ARG A 156 17.43 -0.67 -15.59
C ARG A 156 16.34 0.37 -15.90
N ALA A 157 15.66 0.82 -14.84
CA ALA A 157 14.46 1.65 -14.94
C ALA A 157 14.69 2.98 -15.68
N ASP A 158 15.92 3.50 -15.68
CA ASP A 158 16.36 4.68 -16.43
C ASP A 158 16.25 4.51 -17.95
N THR A 159 16.33 3.28 -18.45
CA THR A 159 16.16 2.94 -19.87
C THR A 159 14.82 2.27 -20.18
N MET A 160 14.19 1.69 -19.18
CA MET A 160 12.94 0.93 -19.34
C MET A 160 11.69 1.80 -19.25
N LEU A 161 11.73 2.90 -18.49
CA LEU A 161 10.62 3.86 -18.41
C LEU A 161 10.70 4.84 -19.58
N THR A 162 9.61 4.93 -20.34
CA THR A 162 9.47 5.89 -21.44
C THR A 162 8.90 7.21 -20.94
N THR A 163 9.09 8.30 -21.70
CA THR A 163 8.50 9.61 -21.42
C THR A 163 6.96 9.59 -21.41
N GLY A 164 6.35 8.63 -22.10
CA GLY A 164 4.90 8.43 -22.12
C GLY A 164 4.34 7.71 -20.89
N GLY A 165 5.18 7.38 -19.91
CA GLY A 165 4.77 6.67 -18.70
C GLY A 165 4.61 5.16 -18.87
N LEU A 166 4.94 4.59 -20.03
CA LEU A 166 4.91 3.14 -20.30
C LEU A 166 6.30 2.51 -20.19
N LEU A 167 6.36 1.19 -20.13
CA LEU A 167 7.59 0.42 -20.26
C LEU A 167 7.94 0.20 -21.75
N SER A 168 9.23 0.32 -22.08
CA SER A 168 9.72 0.16 -23.46
C SER A 168 9.68 -1.29 -23.97
N ASP A 169 9.64 -2.25 -23.07
CA ASP A 169 9.49 -3.69 -23.36
C ASP A 169 8.03 -4.11 -23.15
N SER A 170 7.40 -4.62 -24.21
CA SER A 170 5.98 -5.00 -24.20
C SER A 170 5.68 -6.23 -23.34
N TYR A 171 6.61 -7.18 -23.24
CA TYR A 171 6.47 -8.32 -22.36
C TYR A 171 6.55 -7.89 -20.89
N LEU A 172 7.47 -6.97 -20.58
CA LEU A 172 7.59 -6.40 -19.24
C LEU A 172 6.37 -5.54 -18.87
N GLN A 173 5.84 -4.78 -19.82
CA GLN A 173 4.58 -4.04 -19.66
C GLN A 173 3.42 -4.98 -19.32
N GLN A 174 3.25 -6.07 -20.06
CA GLN A 174 2.21 -7.06 -19.77
C GLN A 174 2.36 -7.69 -18.38
N ARG A 175 3.60 -8.01 -17.97
CA ARG A 175 3.87 -8.54 -16.63
C ARG A 175 3.57 -7.52 -15.53
N PHE A 176 3.90 -6.26 -15.76
CA PHE A 176 3.55 -5.16 -14.86
C PHE A 176 2.04 -5.05 -14.70
N ASP A 177 1.32 -4.96 -15.82
CA ASP A 177 -0.14 -4.79 -15.84
C ASP A 177 -0.82 -5.98 -15.15
N ALA A 178 -0.44 -7.21 -15.49
CA ALA A 178 -0.95 -8.40 -14.84
C ALA A 178 -0.74 -8.37 -13.31
N ASN A 179 0.44 -7.98 -12.83
CA ASN A 179 0.70 -7.92 -11.39
C ASN A 179 -0.14 -6.85 -10.67
N VAL A 180 -0.36 -5.69 -11.29
CA VAL A 180 -1.23 -4.64 -10.73
C VAL A 180 -2.69 -5.09 -10.74
N ILE A 181 -3.17 -5.63 -11.85
CA ILE A 181 -4.56 -6.09 -12.00
C ILE A 181 -4.87 -7.28 -11.09
N ASP A 182 -3.96 -8.24 -10.94
CA ASP A 182 -4.12 -9.36 -10.00
C ASP A 182 -4.22 -8.86 -8.55
N PHE A 183 -3.46 -7.83 -8.20
CA PHE A 183 -3.59 -7.18 -6.89
C PHE A 183 -4.94 -6.47 -6.74
N VAL A 184 -5.41 -5.74 -7.75
CA VAL A 184 -6.74 -5.10 -7.74
C VAL A 184 -7.87 -6.15 -7.59
N ASN A 185 -7.75 -7.29 -8.27
CA ASN A 185 -8.64 -8.44 -8.15
C ASN A 185 -8.65 -9.02 -6.73
N LEU A 186 -7.48 -9.15 -6.11
CA LEU A 186 -7.38 -9.59 -4.72
C LEU A 186 -8.04 -8.59 -3.76
N VAL A 187 -7.85 -7.28 -3.96
CA VAL A 187 -8.47 -6.26 -3.11
C VAL A 187 -9.98 -6.27 -3.25
N GLU A 188 -10.52 -6.36 -4.46
CA GLU A 188 -11.97 -6.52 -4.66
C GLU A 188 -12.49 -7.77 -3.97
N ALA A 189 -11.79 -8.90 -4.13
CA ALA A 189 -12.16 -10.13 -3.44
C ALA A 189 -12.21 -9.93 -1.92
N ALA A 190 -11.21 -9.25 -1.35
CA ALA A 190 -11.13 -8.97 0.08
C ALA A 190 -12.21 -7.99 0.58
N THR A 191 -12.58 -7.00 -0.23
CA THR A 191 -13.57 -5.95 0.10
C THR A 191 -15.01 -6.42 -0.10
N HIS A 192 -15.33 -7.09 -1.21
CA HIS A 192 -16.70 -7.40 -1.64
C HIS A 192 -17.17 -8.84 -1.36
N TYR A 193 -16.26 -9.78 -1.08
CA TYR A 193 -16.64 -11.13 -0.63
C TYR A 193 -16.55 -11.39 0.89
N PRO A 194 -16.97 -10.48 1.81
CA PRO A 194 -17.15 -10.80 3.22
C PRO A 194 -18.29 -11.81 3.51
N ARG A 195 -19.10 -12.23 2.54
CA ARG A 195 -20.18 -13.20 2.80
C ARG A 195 -19.66 -14.60 3.21
N VAL A 196 -18.42 -14.93 2.90
CA VAL A 196 -17.72 -16.09 3.51
C VAL A 196 -17.30 -15.77 4.96
N LYS A 197 -16.97 -14.52 5.30
CA LYS A 197 -16.58 -14.08 6.65
C LYS A 197 -17.70 -14.26 7.70
N ASN A 198 -18.98 -14.16 7.33
CA ASN A 198 -20.10 -14.35 8.28
C ASN A 198 -20.82 -15.70 8.12
N ALA A 199 -20.92 -16.29 6.92
CA ALA A 199 -21.59 -17.57 6.74
C ALA A 199 -20.81 -18.75 7.35
N TRP A 200 -19.47 -18.70 7.37
CA TRP A 200 -18.65 -19.73 8.01
C TRP A 200 -18.76 -19.72 9.54
N ALA A 201 -18.88 -18.55 10.19
CA ALA A 201 -19.02 -18.47 11.65
C ALA A 201 -20.32 -19.11 12.16
N HIS A 202 -21.39 -19.09 11.36
CA HIS A 202 -22.64 -19.81 11.65
C HIS A 202 -22.53 -21.33 11.45
N GLN A 203 -21.56 -21.81 10.65
CA GLN A 203 -21.44 -23.22 10.29
C GLN A 203 -20.50 -24.02 11.22
N ILE A 204 -19.66 -23.35 12.02
CA ILE A 204 -18.78 -23.96 13.04
C ILE A 204 -19.12 -23.58 14.50
N GLY A 205 -20.31 -23.02 14.75
CA GLY A 205 -20.88 -22.97 16.10
C GLY A 205 -20.14 -22.11 17.13
N VAL A 206 -19.38 -21.09 16.72
CA VAL A 206 -18.73 -20.17 17.67
C VAL A 206 -19.72 -19.04 18.02
N CYS A 207 -20.47 -19.22 19.11
CA CYS A 207 -21.32 -18.18 19.68
C CYS A 207 -20.48 -17.01 20.18
N ARG A 208 -20.47 -15.88 19.45
CA ARG A 208 -20.07 -14.60 20.06
C ARG A 208 -21.13 -14.22 21.10
N HIS A 209 -20.68 -13.96 22.32
CA HIS A 209 -21.52 -13.41 23.37
C HIS A 209 -22.02 -12.05 22.88
N ALA A 210 -23.33 -11.97 22.64
CA ALA A 210 -23.99 -10.73 22.25
C ALA A 210 -23.93 -9.74 23.41
N HIS A 211 -23.37 -8.55 23.18
CA HIS A 211 -23.68 -7.41 24.03
C HIS A 211 -25.15 -7.04 23.80
N PRO A 212 -25.95 -6.80 24.86
CA PRO A 212 -27.35 -6.43 24.69
C PRO A 212 -27.45 -5.02 24.10
N ALA A 213 -28.40 -4.83 23.18
CA ALA A 213 -28.76 -3.53 22.65
C ALA A 213 -29.42 -2.66 23.75
N PRO A 214 -29.25 -1.33 23.72
CA PRO A 214 -29.80 -0.47 24.76
C PRO A 214 -31.32 -0.35 24.58
N GLY A 215 -32.07 -0.72 25.62
CA GLY A 215 -33.51 -0.43 25.69
C GLY A 215 -34.46 -1.57 26.07
N GLN A 216 -34.00 -2.67 26.68
CA GLN A 216 -34.92 -3.65 27.28
C GLN A 216 -34.64 -3.82 28.78
N THR A 217 -35.54 -3.26 29.58
CA THR A 217 -35.77 -3.59 30.99
C THR A 217 -36.45 -4.95 31.08
N VAL A 218 -35.85 -5.90 31.82
CA VAL A 218 -36.38 -6.48 33.07
C VAL A 218 -35.18 -6.91 33.91
#